data_AF-A0A8J4WZT4-F1
#
_entry.id   AF-A0A8J4WZT4-F1
#
_cell.length_a   1.000
_cell.length_b   1.000
_cell.length_c   1.000
_cell.angle_alpha   90.00
_cell.angle_beta   90.00
_cell.angle_gamma   90.00
#
_symmetry.space_group_name_H-M   'P 1'
#
loop_
_entity.id
_entity.type
_entity.pdbx_description
1 polymer ?
#
loop_
_entity_poly.entity_id
_entity_poly.type
_entity_poly.pdbx_seq_one_letter_code
_entity_poly.pdbx_strand_id
1 'polypeptide(L)'
;CSEDVNECEREECENGGTCMNTFGSFYCNCTAGFEGQFCGQPSAGVTGTQGEMLSYIGPAEVIGIGVLLFVVLVLLVLLAVFHKKLLRKDGISADST
;
A
#
# COMPACT_ATOMS: atom_id res chain seq x y z
N CYS A 1 -41.31 -35.15 -10.45
CA CYS A 1 -41.03 -33.82 -11.02
C CYS A 1 -39.53 -33.65 -11.14
N SER A 2 -39.09 -33.29 -12.34
CA SER A 2 -37.73 -32.86 -12.64
C SER A 2 -37.80 -31.45 -13.20
N GLU A 3 -38.66 -30.62 -12.62
CA GLU A 3 -38.85 -29.25 -13.08
C GLU A 3 -37.88 -28.36 -12.34
N ASP A 4 -37.13 -27.59 -13.13
CA ASP A 4 -36.23 -26.58 -12.64
C ASP A 4 -37.02 -25.41 -12.04
N VAL A 5 -36.59 -24.92 -10.89
CA VAL A 5 -37.19 -23.74 -10.27
C VAL A 5 -36.40 -22.53 -10.76
N ASN A 6 -37.09 -21.45 -11.12
CA ASN A 6 -36.43 -20.21 -11.47
C ASN A 6 -36.11 -19.42 -10.19
N GLU A 7 -34.89 -19.52 -9.67
CA GLU A 7 -34.51 -18.77 -8.46
C GLU A 7 -34.45 -17.25 -8.69
N CYS A 8 -34.28 -16.79 -9.93
CA CYS A 8 -34.29 -15.36 -10.26
C CYS A 8 -35.65 -14.67 -10.06
N GLU A 9 -36.73 -15.41 -9.81
CA GLU A 9 -38.02 -14.81 -9.43
C GLU A 9 -38.07 -14.39 -7.95
N ARG A 10 -37.14 -14.88 -7.13
CA ARG A 10 -37.06 -14.57 -5.70
C ARG A 10 -35.77 -13.82 -5.33
N GLU A 11 -34.70 -14.09 -6.04
CA GLU A 11 -33.37 -13.57 -5.76
C GLU A 11 -33.06 -12.35 -6.64
N GLU A 12 -32.60 -11.27 -6.03
CA GLU A 12 -32.26 -10.02 -6.70
C GLU A 12 -30.74 -9.80 -6.68
N CYS A 13 -30.16 -9.49 -7.85
CA CYS A 13 -28.76 -9.10 -7.94
C CYS A 13 -28.61 -7.59 -7.66
N GLU A 14 -27.65 -7.22 -6.83
CA GLU A 14 -27.39 -5.84 -6.45
C GLU A 14 -26.54 -5.10 -7.51
N ASN A 15 -26.44 -3.78 -7.34
CA ASN A 15 -25.55 -2.91 -8.12
C ASN A 15 -25.67 -3.01 -9.66
N GLY A 16 -26.86 -3.36 -10.15
CA GLY A 16 -27.11 -3.50 -11.59
C GLY A 16 -26.65 -4.83 -12.18
N GLY A 17 -26.30 -5.83 -11.36
CA GLY A 17 -26.07 -7.20 -11.80
C GLY A 17 -27.33 -7.83 -12.42
N THR A 18 -27.16 -8.78 -13.33
CA THR A 18 -28.27 -9.50 -13.97
C THR A 18 -28.34 -10.94 -13.44
N CYS A 19 -29.51 -11.37 -12.95
CA CYS A 19 -29.71 -12.75 -12.49
C CYS A 19 -29.79 -13.72 -13.66
N MET A 20 -29.06 -14.85 -13.55
CA MET A 20 -29.03 -15.92 -14.52
C MET A 20 -29.47 -17.23 -13.86
N ASN A 21 -30.63 -17.74 -14.25
CA ASN A 21 -31.13 -19.03 -13.77
C ASN A 21 -30.38 -20.20 -14.43
N THR A 22 -30.13 -21.25 -13.66
CA THR A 22 -29.46 -22.47 -14.11
C THR A 22 -30.17 -23.70 -13.53
N PHE A 23 -29.93 -24.89 -14.10
CA PHE A 23 -30.61 -26.07 -13.61
C PHE A 23 -30.19 -26.40 -12.16
N GLY A 24 -31.10 -26.19 -11.22
CA GLY A 24 -30.91 -26.37 -9.77
C GLY A 24 -30.13 -25.26 -9.06
N SER A 25 -29.92 -24.09 -9.69
CA SER A 25 -29.23 -22.95 -9.06
C SER A 25 -29.38 -21.64 -9.84
N PHE A 26 -28.76 -20.57 -9.36
CA PHE A 26 -28.61 -19.32 -10.10
C PHE A 26 -27.25 -18.68 -9.84
N TYR A 27 -26.89 -17.70 -10.66
CA TYR A 27 -25.78 -16.81 -10.38
C TYR A 27 -26.07 -15.40 -10.88
N CYS A 28 -25.47 -14.40 -10.23
CA CYS A 28 -25.54 -13.02 -10.69
C CYS A 28 -24.37 -12.70 -11.63
N ASN A 29 -24.67 -12.19 -12.82
CA ASN A 29 -23.69 -11.60 -13.70
C ASN A 29 -23.47 -10.13 -13.29
N CYS A 30 -22.37 -9.88 -12.57
CA CYS A 30 -22.07 -8.56 -12.02
C CYS A 30 -21.54 -7.57 -13.06
N THR A 31 -21.89 -6.30 -12.88
CA THR A 31 -21.31 -5.20 -13.64
C THR A 31 -19.87 -4.92 -13.20
N ALA A 32 -19.09 -4.28 -14.06
CA ALA A 32 -17.72 -3.88 -13.73
C ALA A 32 -17.70 -3.05 -12.44
N GLY A 33 -16.83 -3.41 -11.50
CA GLY A 33 -16.76 -2.76 -10.19
C GLY A 33 -17.35 -3.57 -9.05
N PHE A 34 -18.08 -4.65 -9.34
CA PHE A 34 -18.78 -5.44 -8.34
C PHE A 34 -18.53 -6.94 -8.49
N GLU A 35 -18.53 -7.65 -7.36
CA GLU A 35 -18.30 -9.08 -7.21
C GLU A 35 -19.14 -9.65 -6.05
N GLY A 36 -19.01 -10.96 -5.84
CA GLY A 36 -19.79 -11.71 -4.84
C GLY A 36 -21.06 -12.32 -5.44
N GLN A 37 -21.70 -13.22 -4.69
CA GLN A 37 -22.85 -14.00 -5.15
C GLN A 37 -24.00 -13.14 -5.66
N PHE A 38 -24.23 -11.99 -5.02
CA PHE A 38 -25.29 -11.03 -5.34
C PHE A 38 -24.75 -9.70 -5.88
N CYS A 39 -23.46 -9.62 -6.25
CA CYS A 39 -22.82 -8.37 -6.70
C CYS A 39 -22.83 -7.22 -5.67
N GLY A 40 -22.95 -7.54 -4.38
CA GLY A 40 -22.95 -6.55 -3.29
C GLY A 40 -21.56 -6.05 -2.89
N GLN A 41 -20.51 -6.75 -3.29
CA GLN A 41 -19.15 -6.42 -2.90
C GLN A 41 -18.45 -5.66 -4.04
N PRO A 42 -17.65 -4.63 -3.75
CA PRO A 42 -16.85 -3.99 -4.78
C PRO A 42 -15.75 -4.95 -5.24
N SER A 43 -15.65 -5.20 -6.55
CA SER A 43 -14.58 -6.01 -7.13
C SER A 43 -13.25 -5.28 -6.94
N ALA A 44 -12.31 -5.91 -6.25
CA ALA A 44 -10.97 -5.34 -6.00
C ALA A 44 -10.14 -5.08 -7.26
N GLY A 45 -10.68 -5.38 -8.46
CA GLY A 45 -10.00 -5.29 -9.75
C GLY A 45 -10.49 -4.24 -10.75
N VAL A 46 -11.47 -3.38 -10.42
CA VAL A 46 -11.91 -2.28 -11.31
C VAL A 46 -11.44 -0.94 -10.77
N THR A 47 -10.13 -0.78 -10.67
CA THR A 47 -9.48 0.52 -10.74
C THR A 47 -9.17 0.81 -12.20
N GLY A 48 -10.20 1.21 -12.95
CA GLY A 48 -10.05 1.80 -14.27
C GLY A 48 -9.47 3.22 -14.17
N THR A 49 -8.26 3.38 -13.64
CA THR A 49 -7.37 4.51 -13.98
C THR A 49 -5.92 4.03 -13.99
N GLN A 50 -5.25 4.42 -15.05
CA GLN A 50 -3.88 4.13 -15.43
C GLN A 50 -2.90 4.83 -14.46
N GLY A 51 -2.04 4.06 -13.78
CA GLY A 51 -0.84 4.59 -13.11
C GLY A 51 -0.95 4.80 -11.60
N GLU A 52 0.19 4.58 -10.93
CA GLU A 52 0.48 4.90 -9.51
C GLU A 52 0.07 3.88 -8.42
N MET A 53 0.37 2.59 -8.63
CA MET A 53 0.69 1.71 -7.51
C MET A 53 2.17 1.88 -7.12
N LEU A 54 2.57 3.10 -6.72
CA LEU A 54 3.91 3.38 -6.17
C LEU A 54 3.90 4.38 -4.99
N SER A 55 2.76 4.71 -4.37
CA SER A 55 2.75 5.72 -3.30
C SER A 55 1.96 5.41 -2.02
N TYR A 56 1.52 4.17 -1.77
CA TYR A 56 1.06 3.81 -0.43
C TYR A 56 2.25 3.36 0.45
N ILE A 57 3.06 4.35 0.83
CA ILE A 57 4.09 4.24 1.85
C ILE A 57 3.35 4.05 3.18
N GLY A 58 3.18 2.79 3.61
CA GLY A 58 2.63 2.48 4.93
C GLY A 58 3.47 3.10 6.06
N PRO A 59 2.97 3.15 7.31
CA PRO A 59 3.68 3.75 8.45
C PRO A 59 5.05 3.11 8.73
N ALA A 60 5.35 1.96 8.13
CA ALA A 60 6.63 1.26 8.22
C ALA A 60 7.77 1.94 7.43
N GLU A 61 7.51 2.82 6.47
CA GLU A 61 8.55 3.37 5.57
C GLU A 61 8.91 4.84 5.84
N VAL A 62 8.18 5.52 6.74
CA VAL A 62 8.50 6.89 7.19
C VAL A 62 9.72 6.92 8.15
N ILE A 63 10.19 5.75 8.59
CA ILE A 63 11.35 5.60 9.48
C ILE A 63 12.67 5.88 8.75
N GLY A 64 12.71 5.75 7.41
CA GLY A 64 13.94 5.86 6.63
C GLY A 64 14.59 7.25 6.65
N ILE A 65 13.80 8.32 6.45
CA ILE A 65 14.33 9.69 6.34
C ILE A 65 14.78 10.22 7.70
N GLY A 66 14.00 9.97 8.76
CA GLY A 66 14.34 10.39 10.12
C GLY A 66 15.62 9.73 10.63
N VAL A 67 15.76 8.42 10.41
CA VAL A 67 16.98 7.67 10.79
C VAL A 67 18.17 8.12 9.95
N LEU A 68 17.99 8.35 8.65
CA LEU A 68 19.06 8.84 7.77
C LEU A 68 19.57 10.22 8.20
N LEU A 69 18.66 11.16 8.50
CA LEU A 69 19.03 12.49 8.98
C LEU A 69 19.75 12.43 10.34
N PHE A 70 19.29 11.56 11.25
CA PHE A 70 19.94 11.37 12.54
C PHE A 70 21.36 10.81 12.39
N VAL A 71 21.55 9.79 11.55
CA VAL A 71 22.88 9.22 11.26
C VAL A 71 23.81 10.25 10.63
N VAL A 72 23.32 11.04 9.66
CA VAL A 72 24.10 12.13 9.04
C VAL A 72 24.50 13.18 10.06
N LEU A 73 23.58 13.63 10.93
CA LEU A 73 23.90 14.60 11.98
C LEU A 73 24.96 14.05 12.96
N VAL A 74 24.84 12.80 13.37
CA VAL A 74 25.83 12.15 14.24
C VAL A 74 27.20 12.09 13.55
N LEU A 75 27.27 11.69 12.28
CA LEU A 75 28.53 11.67 11.52
C LEU A 75 29.15 13.07 11.39
N LEU A 76 28.36 14.10 11.08
CA LEU A 76 28.83 15.48 11.00
C LEU A 76 29.39 15.97 12.34
N VAL A 77 28.73 15.67 13.46
CA VAL A 77 29.21 16.00 14.81
C VAL A 77 30.51 15.25 15.11
N LEU A 78 30.60 13.96 14.81
CA LEU A 78 31.82 13.16 15.01
C LEU A 78 32.99 13.71 14.18
N LEU A 79 32.76 14.04 12.90
CA LEU A 79 33.76 14.66 12.03
C LEU A 79 34.19 16.03 12.58
N ALA A 80 33.26 16.87 13.03
CA ALA A 80 33.58 18.17 13.62
C ALA A 80 34.40 18.03 14.92
N VAL A 81 34.06 17.07 15.79
CA VAL A 81 34.81 16.77 17.01
C VAL A 81 36.20 16.22 16.68
N PHE A 82 36.28 15.31 15.70
CA PHE A 82 37.54 14.74 15.24
C PHE A 82 38.46 15.80 14.63
N HIS A 83 37.91 16.67 13.78
CA HIS A 83 38.65 17.78 13.17
C HIS A 83 39.12 18.78 14.24
N LYS A 84 38.28 19.13 15.23
CA LYS A 84 38.70 19.94 16.38
C LYS A 84 39.80 19.25 17.19
N LYS A 85 39.76 17.93 17.34
CA LYS A 85 40.75 17.14 18.08
C LYS A 85 42.08 17.02 17.33
N LEU A 86 42.05 16.95 16.00
CA LEU A 86 43.24 17.00 15.14
C LEU A 86 43.90 18.38 15.16
N LEU A 87 43.12 19.46 15.01
CA LEU A 87 43.63 20.83 15.14
C LEU A 87 44.22 21.10 16.54
N ARG A 88 43.68 20.46 17.59
CA ARG A 88 44.24 20.54 18.95
C ARG A 88 45.53 19.75 19.13
N LYS A 89 45.78 18.74 18.29
CA LYS A 89 46.99 17.93 18.29
C LYS A 89 48.13 18.62 17.53
N ASP A 90 47.80 19.36 16.47
CA ASP A 90 48.76 20.19 15.73
C ASP A 90 49.17 21.45 16.52
N GLY A 91 48.29 21.96 17.39
CA GLY A 91 48.57 23.12 18.25
C GLY A 91 49.47 22.86 19.46
N ILE A 92 49.91 21.62 19.72
CA ILE A 92 50.78 21.26 20.87
C ILE A 92 52.21 20.90 20.45
N SER A 93 52.58 21.08 19.18
CA SER A 93 53.95 20.86 18.69
C SER A 93 54.66 22.14 18.22
N ALA A 94 54.06 23.33 18.39
CA ALA A 94 54.65 24.60 17.94
C ALA A 94 55.33 25.41 19.07
N ASP A 95 55.46 24.87 20.29
CA ASP A 95 56.17 25.51 21.41
C ASP A 95 57.13 24.51 22.05
N SER A 96 58.22 24.23 21.34
CA SER A 96 59.44 23.63 21.92
C SER A 96 60.62 23.97 21.03
N THR A 97 60.95 25.26 20.96
CA THR A 97 62.28 25.80 20.66
C THR A 97 62.44 27.10 21.42
#